data_AF-A0A1E8BJ52-F1
#
_entry.id   AF-A0A1E8BJ52-F1
#
_cell.length_a   1.000
_cell.length_b   1.000
_cell.length_c   1.000
_cell.angle_alpha   90.00
_cell.angle_beta   90.00
_cell.angle_gamma   90.00
#
_symmetry.space_group_name_H-M   'P 1'
#
loop_
_entity.id
_entity.type
_entity.pdbx_description
1 polymer ?
#
loop_
_entity_poly.entity_id
_entity_poly.type
_entity_poly.pdbx_seq_one_letter_code
_entity_poly.pdbx_strand_id
1 'polypeptide(L)' 'MSGPKEIRMKLGISIEEAAKKLGISGGYLSQIENGQRQISTERADQIAKLYEKKKEDIFLPTRYSVCKVLK' A
#
# COMPACT_ATOMS: atom_id res chain seq x y z
N MET A 1 -11.72 8.32 1.11
CA MET A 1 -10.85 7.14 1.01
C MET A 1 -9.61 7.45 1.82
N SER A 2 -9.29 6.66 2.84
CA SER A 2 -8.08 6.87 3.65
C SER A 2 -6.91 6.14 3.00
N GLY A 3 -5.80 6.83 2.74
CA GLY A 3 -4.59 6.22 2.18
C GLY A 3 -3.89 5.26 3.15
N PRO A 4 -2.92 4.44 2.69
CA PRO A 4 -2.15 3.52 3.53
C PRO A 4 -1.49 4.21 4.74
N LYS A 5 -1.01 5.45 4.55
CA LYS A 5 -0.46 6.28 5.63
C LYS A 5 -1.48 6.58 6.74
N GLU A 6 -2.71 6.91 6.38
CA GLU A 6 -3.76 7.22 7.35
C GLU A 6 -4.18 5.97 8.13
N ILE A 7 -4.22 4.81 7.46
CA ILE A 7 -4.52 3.53 8.10
C ILE A 7 -3.43 3.20 9.12
N ARG A 8 -2.17 3.39 8.74
CA ARG A 8 -1.03 3.22 9.64
C ARG A 8 -1.13 4.14 10.87
N MET A 9 -1.50 5.41 10.67
CA MET A 9 -1.72 6.35 11.78
C MET A 9 -2.89 5.95 12.67
N LYS A 10 -4.00 5.46 12.11
CA LYS A 10 -5.15 4.95 12.86
C LYS A 10 -4.79 3.72 13.71
N LEU A 11 -3.86 2.90 13.23
CA LEU A 11 -3.33 1.74 13.95
C LEU A 11 -2.27 2.14 15.02
N GLY A 12 -1.82 3.39 15.05
CA GLY A 12 -0.81 3.87 16.01
C GLY A 12 0.58 3.26 15.81
N ILE A 13 0.85 2.64 14.64
CA ILE A 13 2.14 2.00 14.36
C ILE A 13 3.09 2.94 13.60
N SER A 14 4.38 2.88 13.94
CA SER A 14 5.39 3.65 13.23
C SER A 14 5.68 3.03 11.86
N ILE A 15 6.27 3.81 10.95
CA ILE A 15 6.64 3.31 9.62
C ILE A 15 7.74 2.24 9.73
N GLU A 16 8.61 2.35 10.72
CA GLU A 16 9.68 1.40 10.98
C GLU A 16 9.14 0.09 11.55
N GLU A 17 8.16 0.15 12.46
CA GLU A 17 7.46 -1.02 13.00
C GLU A 17 6.74 -1.78 11.88
N ALA A 18 6.01 -1.07 11.03
CA ALA A 18 5.32 -1.66 9.90
C ALA A 18 6.31 -2.27 8.89
N ALA A 19 7.40 -1.56 8.59
CA ALA A 19 8.44 -2.05 7.68
C ALA A 19 9.16 -3.28 8.23
N LYS A 20 9.44 -3.31 9.54
CA LYS A 20 10.05 -4.46 10.23
C LYS A 20 9.15 -5.69 10.17
N LYS A 21 7.83 -5.53 10.40
CA LYS A 21 6.84 -6.62 10.26
C LYS A 21 6.73 -7.13 8.82
N LEU A 22 6.92 -6.26 7.84
CA LEU A 22 6.91 -6.59 6.41
C LEU A 22 8.26 -7.09 5.86
N GLY A 23 9.32 -7.04 6.68
CA GLY A 23 10.68 -7.37 6.24
C GLY A 23 11.21 -6.45 5.14
N ILE A 24 10.85 -5.17 5.16
CA ILE A 24 11.26 -4.15 4.18
C ILE A 24 11.94 -2.97 4.89
N SER A 25 12.54 -2.06 4.13
CA SER A 25 13.05 -0.82 4.70
C SER A 25 11.92 0.21 4.91
N GLY A 26 12.02 1.02 5.97
CA GLY A 26 11.06 2.09 6.25
C GLY A 26 10.92 3.09 5.08
N GLY A 27 12.02 3.39 4.39
CA GLY A 27 12.01 4.20 3.17
C GLY A 27 11.28 3.55 2.00
N TYR A 28 11.31 2.22 1.89
CA TYR A 28 10.54 1.49 0.87
C TYR A 28 9.05 1.56 1.18
N LEU A 29 8.64 1.36 2.44
CA LEU A 29 7.25 1.54 2.86
C LEU A 29 6.77 2.99 2.63
N SER A 30 7.61 3.99 2.93
CA SER A 30 7.28 5.40 2.69
C SER A 30 7.01 5.69 1.21
N GLN A 31 7.83 5.16 0.31
CA GLN A 31 7.60 5.32 -1.14
C GLN A 31 6.27 4.70 -1.57
N ILE A 32 5.89 3.57 -0.98
CA ILE A 32 4.59 2.93 -1.23
C ILE A 32 3.45 3.80 -0.69
N GLU A 33 3.58 4.28 0.55
CA GLU A 33 2.56 5.12 1.19
C GLU A 33 2.32 6.45 0.45
N ASN A 34 3.36 7.00 -0.17
CA ASN A 34 3.29 8.22 -0.98
C ASN A 34 2.95 7.93 -2.47
N GLY A 35 2.69 6.68 -2.86
CA GLY A 35 2.37 6.31 -4.24
C GLY A 35 3.53 6.45 -5.24
N GLN A 36 4.76 6.61 -4.75
CA GLN A 36 5.96 6.76 -5.58
C GLN A 36 6.42 5.42 -6.18
N ARG A 37 5.88 4.29 -5.70
CA ARG A 37 6.27 2.96 -6.16
C ARG A 37 5.09 2.02 -6.29
N GLN A 38 5.05 1.31 -7.42
CA GLN A 38 4.14 0.17 -7.58
C GLN A 38 4.73 -1.07 -6.90
N ILE A 39 3.85 -1.83 -6.25
CA ILE A 39 4.18 -3.07 -5.56
C ILE A 39 3.51 -4.25 -6.26
N SER A 40 4.07 -5.45 -6.08
CA SER A 40 3.43 -6.67 -6.52
C SER A 40 2.16 -6.96 -5.70
N THR A 41 1.26 -7.77 -6.26
CA THR A 41 0.03 -8.19 -5.59
C THR A 41 0.30 -8.90 -4.27
N GLU A 42 1.37 -9.71 -4.20
CA GLU A 42 1.80 -10.37 -2.97
C GLU A 42 2.18 -9.38 -1.87
N ARG A 43 2.88 -8.30 -2.22
CA ARG A 43 3.26 -7.24 -1.26
C ARG A 43 2.04 -6.44 -0.81
N ALA A 44 1.12 -6.17 -1.74
CA ALA A 44 -0.15 -5.53 -1.39
C ALA A 44 -0.93 -6.38 -0.39
N ASP A 45 -0.92 -7.71 -0.55
CA ASP A 45 -1.56 -8.65 0.37
C ASP A 45 -0.90 -8.66 1.75
N GLN A 46 0.44 -8.66 1.81
CA GLN A 46 1.18 -8.55 3.08
C GLN A 46 0.86 -7.26 3.84
N ILE A 47 0.82 -6.12 3.14
CA ILE A 47 0.48 -4.82 3.74
C ILE A 47 -0.98 -4.81 4.18
N ALA A 48 -1.88 -5.36 3.37
CA ALA A 48 -3.30 -5.50 3.69
C ALA A 48 -3.52 -6.33 4.96
N LYS A 49 -2.80 -7.46 5.08
CA LYS A 49 -2.81 -8.31 6.26
C LYS A 49 -2.27 -7.60 7.50
N LEU A 50 -1.21 -6.81 7.35
CA LEU A 50 -0.66 -6.01 8.46
C LEU A 50 -1.64 -4.94 8.94
N TYR A 51 -2.37 -4.33 8.00
CA TYR A 51 -3.31 -3.25 8.29
C TYR A 51 -4.74 -3.73 8.59
N GLU A 52 -4.96 -5.04 8.65
CA GLU A 52 -6.27 -5.68 8.88
C GLU A 52 -7.37 -5.13 7.96
N LYS A 53 -6.99 -4.78 6.73
CA LYS A 53 -7.88 -4.20 5.71
C LYS A 53 -7.73 -4.96 4.42
N LYS A 54 -8.73 -4.88 3.53
CA LYS A 54 -8.61 -5.46 2.20
C LYS A 54 -7.65 -4.61 1.36
N LYS A 55 -6.88 -5.25 0.50
CA LYS A 55 -5.99 -4.54 -0.45
C LYS A 55 -6.73 -3.50 -1.29
N GLU A 56 -8.01 -3.73 -1.57
CA GLU A 56 -8.90 -2.84 -2.34
C GLU A 56 -9.24 -1.54 -1.59
N ASP A 57 -9.26 -1.58 -0.25
CA ASP A 57 -9.50 -0.41 0.59
C ASP A 57 -8.24 0.45 0.77
N ILE A 58 -7.06 -0.14 0.55
CA ILE A 58 -5.74 0.47 0.82
C ILE A 58 -5.08 0.96 -0.46
N PHE A 59 -5.11 0.13 -1.50
CA PHE A 59 -4.49 0.39 -2.79
C PHE A 59 -5.60 0.57 -3.82
N LEU A 60 -5.59 1.73 -4.49
CA LEU A 60 -6.37 1.89 -5.70
C LEU A 60 -5.81 0.92 -6.76
N PRO A 61 -6.66 0.22 -7.52
CA PRO A 61 -6.20 -0.62 -8.62
C PRO A 61 -5.67 0.27 -9.75
N THR A 62 -4.41 0.70 -9.67
CA THR A 62 -3.77 1.52 -10.71
C THR A 62 -3.32 0.70 -11.92
N ARG A 63 -3.95 -0.46 -12.19
CA ARG A 63 -3.77 -1.21 -13.44
C ARG A 63 -5.06 -1.93 -13.86
N TYR A 64 -6.05 -1.15 -14.28
CA TYR A 64 -6.81 -1.41 -15.51
C TYR A 64 -7.22 -0.08 -16.15
N SER A 65 -6.26 0.81 -16.41
CA SER A 65 -6.48 1.72 -17.53
C SER A 65 -6.42 0.85 -18.78
N VAL A 66 -7.57 0.27 -19.17
CA VAL A 66 -7.81 0.01 -20.58
C VAL A 66 -7.61 1.40 -21.19
N CYS A 67 -6.47 1.64 -21.82
CA CYS A 67 -6.45 2.61 -22.90
C CYS A 67 -7.50 2.07 -23.87
N LYS A 68 -8.75 2.49 -23.71
CA LYS A 68 -9.74 2.36 -24.76
C LYS A 68 -9.23 3.32 -25.81
N VAL A 69 -8.35 2.83 -26.68
CA VAL A 69 -8.02 3.50 -27.91
C VAL A 69 -9.37 3.68 -28.59
N LEU A 70 -9.91 4.89 -28.54
CA LEU A 70 -11.05 5.28 -29.35
C LEU A 70 -10.59 5.04 -30.79
N LYS A 71 -11.07 3.94 -31.38
CA LYS A 71 -11.05 3.77 -32.83
C LYS A 71 -12.11 4.67 -33.43
#